data_AF-A0A7S3W932-F1
#
_entry.id   AF-A0A7S3W932-F1
#
_cell.length_a   1.000
_cell.length_b   1.000
_cell.length_c   1.000
_cell.angle_alpha   90.00
_cell.angle_beta   90.00
_cell.angle_gamma   90.00
#
_symmetry.space_group_name_H-M   'P 1'
#
loop_
_entity.id
_entity.type
_entity.pdbx_description
1 polymer ?
#
loop_
_entity_poly.entity_id
_entity_poly.type
_entity_poly.pdbx_seq_one_letter_code
_entity_poly.pdbx_strand_id
1 'polypeptide(L)'
;AHERCRMVCNVCLTDKRAFKPPPMFCEKCFQAIHTRWSYWEESGDEGGVKLCKRCFSDLKSNANADRVLSDIAHRAVKLENFQEKKEKDRPEYVDNWVQCDECHSWQHWTCAMYKGEDTPEDCLFFCRSCRKNRHKELPKELRVAPSQDLAETVLSKKLQEGLKDDLQNAGILCAPVTIRVVSNIDSLAKIAPPPPLPGTA
;
A
#
# COMPACT_ATOMS: atom_id res chain seq x y z
N ALA A 1 -14.97 -25.56 -30.07
CA ALA A 1 -14.07 -24.68 -29.31
C ALA A 1 -14.95 -23.74 -28.48
N HIS A 2 -15.10 -23.99 -27.18
CA HIS A 2 -15.80 -23.05 -26.32
C HIS A 2 -14.97 -21.77 -26.26
N GLU A 3 -15.49 -20.69 -26.83
CA GLU A 3 -15.06 -19.33 -26.50
C GLU A 3 -15.03 -19.25 -24.98
N ARG A 4 -13.85 -19.05 -24.40
CA ARG A 4 -13.69 -18.96 -22.95
C ARG A 4 -14.46 -17.72 -22.52
N CYS A 5 -15.64 -17.88 -21.91
CA CYS A 5 -16.32 -16.80 -21.21
C CYS A 5 -15.34 -16.25 -20.16
N ARG A 6 -14.70 -15.12 -20.48
CA ARG A 6 -13.83 -14.42 -19.54
C ARG A 6 -14.70 -13.50 -18.70
N MET A 7 -14.53 -13.55 -17.39
CA MET A 7 -15.09 -12.55 -16.50
C MET A 7 -14.43 -11.20 -16.84
N VAL A 8 -15.24 -10.20 -17.14
CA VAL A 8 -14.78 -8.84 -17.44
C VAL A 8 -15.44 -7.85 -16.50
N CYS A 9 -14.68 -6.84 -16.08
CA CYS A 9 -15.21 -5.80 -15.21
C CYS A 9 -16.20 -4.93 -15.98
N ASN A 10 -17.42 -4.79 -15.46
CA ASN A 10 -18.48 -3.99 -16.09
C ASN A 10 -18.21 -2.46 -16.10
N VAL A 11 -17.10 -2.00 -15.52
CA VAL A 11 -16.70 -0.58 -15.48
C VAL A 11 -15.52 -0.29 -16.39
N CYS A 12 -14.40 -1.00 -16.21
CA CYS A 12 -13.18 -0.77 -17.02
C CYS A 12 -13.05 -1.72 -18.22
N LEU A 13 -13.94 -2.69 -18.36
CA LEU A 13 -13.99 -3.67 -19.46
C LEU A 13 -12.72 -4.52 -19.60
N THR A 14 -11.94 -4.65 -18.53
CA THR A 14 -10.76 -5.53 -18.48
C THR A 14 -11.03 -6.77 -17.63
N ASP A 15 -10.36 -7.87 -17.97
CA ASP A 15 -10.38 -9.16 -17.25
C ASP A 15 -9.35 -9.24 -16.12
N LYS A 16 -8.36 -8.34 -16.12
CA LYS A 16 -7.33 -8.24 -15.09
C LYS A 16 -6.93 -6.79 -14.87
N ARG A 17 -6.75 -6.40 -13.61
CA ARG A 17 -6.15 -5.12 -13.22
C ARG A 17 -4.99 -5.38 -12.27
N ALA A 18 -3.77 -5.30 -12.81
CA ALA A 18 -2.55 -5.47 -12.02
C ALA A 18 -2.05 -4.11 -11.51
N PHE A 19 -1.62 -4.09 -10.25
CA PHE A 19 -0.96 -2.98 -9.61
C PHE A 19 0.55 -3.16 -9.65
N LYS A 20 1.26 -2.04 -9.59
CA LYS A 20 2.70 -2.06 -9.38
C LYS A 20 2.97 -2.59 -7.97
N PRO A 21 3.79 -3.64 -7.80
CA PRO A 21 4.14 -4.13 -6.47
C PRO A 21 4.85 -3.03 -5.66
N PRO A 22 4.65 -2.99 -4.33
CA PRO A 22 5.37 -2.04 -3.49
C PRO A 22 6.87 -2.35 -3.54
N PRO A 23 7.74 -1.32 -3.54
CA PRO A 23 9.18 -1.51 -3.58
C PRO A 23 9.64 -2.31 -2.37
N MET A 24 10.57 -3.23 -2.60
CA MET A 24 11.18 -4.05 -1.54
C MET A 24 12.50 -3.44 -1.10
N PHE A 25 12.79 -3.48 0.19
CA PHE A 25 14.04 -2.98 0.76
C PHE A 25 14.79 -4.11 1.48
N CYS A 26 16.11 -3.99 1.51
CA CYS A 26 16.97 -4.86 2.29
C CYS A 26 16.94 -4.44 3.76
N GLU A 27 16.64 -5.35 4.67
CA GLU A 27 16.57 -5.07 6.12
C GLU A 27 17.94 -4.72 6.73
N LYS A 28 19.05 -5.12 6.09
CA LYS A 28 20.41 -4.82 6.59
C LYS A 28 20.91 -3.44 6.16
N CYS A 29 20.69 -3.04 4.91
CA CYS A 29 21.27 -1.82 4.34
C CYS A 29 20.25 -0.76 3.94
N PHE A 30 18.95 -1.05 4.07
CA PHE A 30 17.83 -0.18 3.71
C PHE A 30 17.85 0.32 2.26
N GLN A 31 18.63 -0.31 1.39
CA GLN A 31 18.64 -0.03 -0.04
C GLN A 31 17.52 -0.81 -0.73
N ALA A 32 16.89 -0.18 -1.72
CA ALA A 32 15.86 -0.81 -2.53
C ALA A 32 16.44 -2.00 -3.31
N ILE A 33 15.72 -3.12 -3.28
CA ILE A 33 16.03 -4.32 -4.05
C ILE A 33 15.44 -4.13 -5.44
N HIS A 34 16.30 -4.17 -6.47
CA HIS A 34 15.87 -3.95 -7.84
C HIS A 34 15.03 -5.13 -8.36
N THR A 35 14.00 -4.81 -9.15
CA THR A 35 13.05 -5.77 -9.74
C THR A 35 13.64 -6.90 -10.59
N ARG A 36 14.91 -6.80 -10.99
CA ARG A 36 15.60 -7.79 -11.82
C ARG A 36 16.56 -8.66 -11.01
N TRP A 37 16.77 -8.35 -9.75
CA TRP A 37 17.80 -8.97 -8.93
C TRP A 37 17.19 -10.08 -8.08
N SER A 38 18.05 -11.05 -7.75
CA SER A 38 17.73 -12.00 -6.70
C SER A 38 17.81 -11.32 -5.33
N TYR A 39 16.97 -11.78 -4.42
CA TYR A 39 16.98 -11.46 -3.01
C TYR A 39 16.89 -12.73 -2.19
N TRP A 40 17.23 -12.63 -0.91
CA TRP A 40 17.13 -13.73 0.03
C TRP A 40 16.06 -13.38 1.05
N GLU A 41 15.11 -14.29 1.20
CA GLU A 41 14.02 -14.15 2.15
C GLU A 41 13.99 -15.36 3.06
N GLU A 42 13.73 -15.11 4.34
CA GLU A 42 13.53 -16.17 5.31
C GLU A 42 12.30 -17.02 4.95
N SER A 43 12.46 -18.34 5.05
CA SER A 43 11.39 -19.32 4.85
C SER A 43 10.30 -19.16 5.91
N GLY A 44 9.05 -19.00 5.49
CA GLY A 44 7.88 -18.92 6.37
C GLY A 44 6.68 -18.30 5.68
N ASP A 45 5.49 -18.47 6.26
CA ASP A 45 4.22 -18.02 5.65
C ASP A 45 4.01 -16.50 5.76
N GLU A 46 4.66 -15.82 6.72
CA GLU A 46 4.43 -14.39 7.01
C GLU A 46 5.43 -13.44 6.33
N GLY A 47 6.24 -13.91 5.38
CA GLY A 47 7.16 -13.04 4.62
C GLY A 47 8.21 -12.35 5.50
N GLY A 48 9.21 -13.09 5.96
CA GLY A 48 10.22 -12.63 6.91
C GLY A 48 11.28 -11.67 6.34
N VAL A 49 12.45 -11.65 7.02
CA VAL A 49 13.58 -10.74 6.73
C VAL A 49 14.01 -10.86 5.27
N LYS A 50 14.23 -9.71 4.60
CA LYS A 50 14.63 -9.66 3.19
C LYS A 50 16.00 -9.03 3.04
N LEU A 51 16.88 -9.68 2.29
CA LEU A 51 18.26 -9.28 2.11
C LEU A 51 18.63 -9.19 0.63
N CYS A 52 19.33 -8.13 0.27
CA CYS A 52 19.92 -8.03 -1.06
C CYS A 52 21.11 -8.98 -1.21
N LYS A 53 21.49 -9.28 -2.46
CA LYS A 53 22.63 -10.15 -2.80
C LYS A 53 23.92 -9.81 -2.06
N ARG A 54 24.26 -8.52 -2.00
CA ARG A 54 25.49 -8.06 -1.33
C ARG A 54 25.44 -8.39 0.17
N CYS A 55 24.40 -7.94 0.86
CA CYS A 55 24.26 -8.15 2.31
C CYS A 55 24.19 -9.63 2.69
N PHE A 56 23.51 -10.45 1.89
CA PHE A 56 23.48 -11.89 2.14
C PHE A 56 24.84 -12.56 1.92
N SER A 57 25.61 -12.15 0.90
CA SER A 57 26.96 -12.65 0.66
C SER A 57 27.92 -12.25 1.79
N ASP A 58 27.84 -10.99 2.25
CA ASP A 58 28.62 -10.49 3.38
C ASP A 58 28.32 -11.30 4.66
N LEU A 59 27.05 -11.60 4.91
CA LEU A 59 26.63 -12.43 6.05
C LEU A 59 27.12 -13.86 5.94
N LYS A 60 27.08 -14.49 4.76
CA LYS A 60 27.65 -15.84 4.54
C LYS A 60 29.14 -15.93 4.87
N SER A 61 29.89 -14.85 4.66
CA SER A 61 31.31 -14.79 5.02
C SER A 61 31.60 -14.43 6.48
N ASN A 62 30.57 -14.12 7.28
CA ASN A 62 30.71 -13.69 8.66
C ASN A 62 30.53 -14.87 9.63
N ALA A 63 31.52 -15.11 10.50
CA ALA A 63 31.46 -16.16 11.52
C ALA A 63 30.29 -16.00 12.52
N ASN A 64 29.76 -14.79 12.68
CA ASN A 64 28.66 -14.46 13.58
C ASN A 64 27.36 -14.11 12.82
N ALA A 65 27.15 -14.67 11.62
CA ALA A 65 26.02 -14.35 10.75
C ALA A 65 24.66 -14.42 11.46
N ASP A 66 24.41 -15.50 12.21
CA ASP A 66 23.13 -15.71 12.91
C ASP A 66 22.88 -14.69 14.01
N ARG A 67 23.93 -14.22 14.69
CA ARG A 67 23.82 -13.15 15.69
C ARG A 67 23.43 -11.83 15.02
N VAL A 68 24.12 -11.46 13.94
CA VAL A 68 23.84 -10.23 13.19
C VAL A 68 22.43 -10.26 12.61
N LEU A 69 21.99 -11.40 12.08
CA LEU A 69 20.62 -11.60 11.59
C LEU A 69 19.59 -11.47 12.71
N SER A 70 19.87 -12.07 13.87
CA SER A 70 18.95 -12.00 15.00
C SER A 70 18.82 -10.58 15.55
N ASP A 71 19.90 -9.80 15.52
CA ASP A 71 19.89 -8.38 15.87
C ASP A 71 19.03 -7.55 14.89
N ILE A 72 19.13 -7.82 13.58
CA ILE A 72 18.32 -7.17 12.54
C ILE A 72 16.83 -7.56 12.66
N ALA A 73 16.56 -8.84 12.89
CA ALA A 73 15.20 -9.38 12.94
C ALA A 73 14.49 -9.15 14.28
N HIS A 74 15.24 -8.74 15.32
CA HIS A 74 14.80 -8.69 16.72
C HIS A 74 14.22 -10.02 17.24
N ARG A 75 14.67 -11.15 16.66
CA ARG A 75 14.28 -12.52 17.04
C ARG A 75 15.34 -13.51 16.56
N ALA A 76 15.33 -14.73 17.09
CA ALA A 76 16.26 -15.77 16.63
C ALA A 76 16.01 -16.12 15.16
N VAL A 77 16.98 -15.83 14.30
CA VAL A 77 16.95 -16.15 12.87
C VAL A 77 18.27 -16.80 12.47
N LYS A 78 18.18 -17.88 11.70
CA LYS A 78 19.34 -18.56 11.17
C LYS A 78 19.49 -18.33 9.67
N LEU A 79 20.73 -18.17 9.23
CA LEU A 79 21.05 -17.97 7.82
C LEU A 79 20.61 -19.15 6.94
N GLU A 80 20.57 -20.37 7.49
CA GLU A 80 20.13 -21.59 6.81
C GLU A 80 18.66 -21.55 6.35
N ASN A 81 17.84 -20.71 7.00
CA ASN A 81 16.42 -20.58 6.68
C ASN A 81 16.17 -19.66 5.47
N PHE A 82 17.18 -19.04 4.88
CA PHE A 82 17.00 -18.10 3.77
C PHE A 82 16.98 -18.81 2.41
N GLN A 83 16.00 -18.46 1.59
CA GLN A 83 15.84 -18.95 0.22
C GLN A 83 16.09 -17.82 -0.77
N GLU A 84 16.79 -18.13 -1.86
CA GLU A 84 16.94 -17.20 -2.97
C GLU A 84 15.61 -17.12 -3.75
N LYS A 85 15.12 -15.90 -3.92
CA LYS A 85 13.95 -15.57 -4.73
C LYS A 85 14.32 -14.48 -5.72
N LYS A 86 13.52 -14.31 -6.78
CA LYS A 86 13.70 -13.24 -7.76
C LYS A 86 12.51 -12.30 -7.67
N GLU A 87 12.77 -11.00 -7.61
CA GLU A 87 11.70 -10.00 -7.46
C GLU A 87 10.72 -10.04 -8.65
N LYS A 88 11.20 -10.39 -9.84
CA LYS A 88 10.36 -10.59 -11.04
C LYS A 88 9.37 -11.76 -10.94
N ASP A 89 9.62 -12.73 -10.05
CA ASP A 89 8.80 -13.93 -9.87
C ASP A 89 7.79 -13.74 -8.74
N ARG A 90 7.75 -12.54 -8.12
CA ARG A 90 6.78 -12.18 -7.10
C ARG A 90 5.36 -12.24 -7.67
N PRO A 91 4.37 -12.74 -6.90
CA PRO A 91 2.98 -12.74 -7.33
C PRO A 91 2.54 -11.35 -7.75
N GLU A 92 1.83 -11.28 -8.87
CA GLU A 92 1.23 -10.03 -9.32
C GLU A 92 0.19 -9.56 -8.30
N TYR A 93 0.26 -8.28 -7.95
CA TYR A 93 -0.77 -7.63 -7.14
C TYR A 93 -1.94 -7.34 -8.05
N VAL A 94 -2.98 -8.17 -8.01
CA VAL A 94 -4.18 -7.99 -8.82
C VAL A 94 -5.31 -7.44 -7.97
N ASP A 95 -6.13 -6.59 -8.58
CA ASP A 95 -7.35 -6.09 -7.94
C ASP A 95 -8.34 -7.23 -7.70
N ASN A 96 -9.03 -7.18 -6.57
CA ASN A 96 -10.04 -8.15 -6.19
C ASN A 96 -11.37 -7.84 -6.87
N TRP A 97 -12.31 -8.78 -6.77
CA TRP A 97 -13.60 -8.71 -7.44
C TRP A 97 -14.75 -8.63 -6.45
N VAL A 98 -15.80 -7.91 -6.85
CA VAL A 98 -17.09 -7.89 -6.16
C VAL A 98 -18.21 -8.07 -7.20
N GLN A 99 -19.23 -8.85 -6.87
CA GLN A 99 -20.40 -9.05 -7.71
C GLN A 99 -21.55 -8.19 -7.22
N CYS A 100 -22.22 -7.49 -8.12
CA CYS A 100 -23.45 -6.77 -7.80
C CYS A 100 -24.60 -7.75 -7.49
N ASP A 101 -25.24 -7.62 -6.34
CA ASP A 101 -26.36 -8.49 -5.93
C ASP A 101 -27.63 -8.32 -6.79
N GLU A 102 -27.69 -7.28 -7.62
CA GLU A 102 -28.86 -6.99 -8.45
C GLU A 102 -28.72 -7.45 -9.90
N CYS A 103 -27.66 -6.98 -10.56
CA CYS A 103 -27.45 -7.27 -11.99
C CYS A 103 -26.42 -8.37 -12.21
N HIS A 104 -25.89 -8.95 -11.14
CA HIS A 104 -24.87 -10.01 -11.14
C HIS A 104 -23.61 -9.69 -11.92
N SER A 105 -23.37 -8.41 -12.25
CA SER A 105 -22.18 -7.97 -12.95
C SER A 105 -20.98 -7.93 -12.01
N TRP A 106 -19.84 -8.39 -12.52
CA TRP A 106 -18.57 -8.41 -11.82
C TRP A 106 -17.82 -7.10 -12.02
N GLN A 107 -17.25 -6.56 -10.94
CA GLN A 107 -16.47 -5.32 -10.94
C GLN A 107 -15.24 -5.50 -10.07
N HIS A 108 -14.11 -4.91 -10.49
CA HIS A 108 -12.96 -4.80 -9.61
C HIS A 108 -13.30 -3.95 -8.38
N TRP A 109 -12.73 -4.22 -7.21
CA TRP A 109 -12.96 -3.44 -5.99
C TRP A 109 -12.68 -1.95 -6.22
N THR A 110 -11.55 -1.61 -6.84
CA THR A 110 -11.22 -0.22 -7.16
C THR A 110 -12.24 0.41 -8.11
N CYS A 111 -12.72 -0.33 -9.12
CA CYS A 111 -13.72 0.15 -10.06
C CYS A 111 -15.09 0.40 -9.40
N ALA A 112 -15.44 -0.45 -8.45
CA ALA A 112 -16.67 -0.37 -7.67
C ALA A 112 -16.62 0.66 -6.53
N MET A 113 -15.41 1.16 -6.19
CA MET A 113 -15.13 1.82 -4.90
C MET A 113 -15.59 0.97 -3.71
N TYR A 114 -15.35 -0.33 -3.79
CA TYR A 114 -15.67 -1.29 -2.74
C TYR A 114 -14.58 -1.28 -1.68
N LYS A 115 -14.95 -1.31 -0.40
CA LYS A 115 -13.99 -1.24 0.72
C LYS A 115 -13.19 -2.52 0.95
N GLY A 116 -13.52 -3.61 0.25
CA GLY A 116 -12.88 -4.89 0.44
C GLY A 116 -13.27 -5.50 1.78
N GLU A 117 -12.26 -5.92 2.54
CA GLU A 117 -12.40 -6.63 3.82
C GLU A 117 -13.04 -5.79 4.93
N ASP A 118 -12.99 -4.45 4.82
CA ASP A 118 -13.69 -3.55 5.76
C ASP A 118 -15.22 -3.49 5.52
N THR A 119 -15.73 -4.29 4.58
CA THR A 119 -17.18 -4.41 4.31
C THR A 119 -17.77 -5.47 5.24
N PRO A 120 -18.82 -5.15 6.03
CA PRO A 120 -19.49 -6.17 6.85
C PRO A 120 -20.00 -7.33 5.98
N GLU A 121 -19.84 -8.56 6.46
CA GLU A 121 -20.22 -9.78 5.70
C GLU A 121 -21.71 -9.83 5.34
N ASP A 122 -22.57 -9.29 6.21
CA ASP A 122 -24.02 -9.28 6.03
C ASP A 122 -24.54 -8.15 5.13
N CYS A 123 -23.64 -7.43 4.45
CA CYS A 123 -24.02 -6.31 3.58
C CYS A 123 -24.10 -6.69 2.10
N LEU A 124 -25.24 -6.41 1.47
CA LEU A 124 -25.41 -6.51 0.03
C LEU A 124 -24.68 -5.36 -0.70
N PHE A 125 -23.95 -5.72 -1.77
CA PHE A 125 -23.30 -4.77 -2.67
C PHE A 125 -24.15 -4.49 -3.91
N PHE A 126 -24.51 -3.21 -4.07
CA PHE A 126 -25.18 -2.73 -5.28
C PHE A 126 -24.27 -1.80 -6.08
N CYS A 127 -24.05 -2.12 -7.37
CA CYS A 127 -23.24 -1.28 -8.23
C CYS A 127 -23.82 0.13 -8.44
N ARG A 128 -23.02 1.05 -8.98
CA ARG A 128 -23.43 2.45 -9.16
C ARG A 128 -24.69 2.59 -10.04
N SER A 129 -24.82 1.80 -11.10
CA SER A 129 -25.97 1.85 -12.01
C SER A 129 -27.25 1.34 -11.32
N CYS A 130 -27.20 0.18 -10.66
CA CYS A 130 -28.35 -0.37 -9.91
C CYS A 130 -28.81 0.54 -8.78
N ARG A 131 -27.87 1.19 -8.07
CA ARG A 131 -28.19 2.20 -7.04
C ARG A 131 -28.94 3.40 -7.62
N LYS A 132 -28.47 3.94 -8.74
CA LYS A 132 -29.14 5.07 -9.43
C LYS A 132 -30.55 4.69 -9.87
N ASN A 133 -30.73 3.52 -10.47
CA ASN A 133 -32.04 3.07 -10.96
C ASN A 133 -33.06 2.86 -9.83
N ARG A 134 -32.61 2.47 -8.63
CA ARG A 134 -33.46 2.28 -7.46
C ARG A 134 -33.66 3.54 -6.62
N HIS A 135 -33.03 4.66 -6.99
CA HIS A 135 -32.92 5.86 -6.14
C HIS A 135 -32.42 5.52 -4.72
N LYS A 136 -31.57 4.48 -4.59
CA LYS A 136 -31.02 4.03 -3.32
C LYS A 136 -29.62 4.59 -3.14
N GLU A 137 -29.44 5.23 -2.01
CA GLU A 137 -28.13 5.63 -1.52
C GLU A 137 -27.36 4.44 -0.95
N LEU A 138 -26.03 4.48 -1.02
CA LEU A 138 -25.20 3.41 -0.44
C LEU A 138 -25.30 3.50 1.10
N PRO A 139 -25.48 2.40 1.84
CA PRO A 139 -25.32 2.41 3.29
C PRO A 139 -24.01 3.08 3.71
N LYS A 140 -24.01 3.85 4.81
CA LYS A 140 -22.79 4.55 5.29
C LYS A 140 -21.65 3.58 5.54
N GLU A 141 -21.97 2.41 6.09
CA GLU A 141 -21.05 1.29 6.33
C GLU A 141 -20.41 0.73 5.07
N LEU A 142 -20.96 0.99 3.89
CA LEU A 142 -20.40 0.55 2.61
C LEU A 142 -19.68 1.68 1.86
N ARG A 143 -19.79 2.92 2.32
CA ARG A 143 -19.12 4.07 1.70
C ARG A 143 -17.69 4.17 2.22
N VAL A 144 -16.76 4.45 1.31
CA VAL A 144 -15.47 5.04 1.69
C VAL A 144 -15.76 6.40 2.31
N ALA A 145 -15.32 6.62 3.55
CA ALA A 145 -15.57 7.86 4.27
C ALA A 145 -14.94 9.04 3.50
N PRO A 146 -15.70 10.13 3.24
CA PRO A 146 -15.15 11.31 2.61
C PRO A 146 -14.15 12.01 3.54
N SER A 147 -13.22 12.77 2.95
CA SER A 147 -12.27 13.59 3.72
C SER A 147 -12.93 14.62 4.64
N GLN A 148 -14.17 15.00 4.35
CA GLN A 148 -14.96 15.94 5.14
C GLN A 148 -15.34 15.41 6.52
N ASP A 149 -15.44 14.07 6.68
CA ASP A 149 -15.80 13.42 7.94
C ASP A 149 -14.66 13.44 8.96
N LEU A 150 -13.42 13.73 8.51
CA LEU A 150 -12.28 13.92 9.41
C LEU A 150 -12.43 15.22 10.20
N ALA A 151 -11.98 15.20 11.46
CA ALA A 151 -12.02 16.35 12.36
C ALA A 151 -11.30 17.57 11.77
N GLU A 152 -11.94 18.73 11.87
CA GLU A 152 -11.35 20.01 11.47
C GLU A 152 -10.55 20.60 12.63
N THR A 153 -9.33 21.08 12.33
CA THR A 153 -8.48 21.82 13.26
C THR A 153 -8.43 23.29 12.86
N VAL A 154 -7.96 24.15 13.78
CA VAL A 154 -7.77 25.58 13.51
C VAL A 154 -6.83 25.79 12.31
N LEU A 155 -5.76 25.01 12.22
CA LEU A 155 -4.82 25.07 11.11
C LEU A 155 -5.47 24.60 9.80
N SER A 156 -6.17 23.46 9.80
CA SER A 156 -6.79 22.96 8.58
C SER A 156 -7.84 23.92 8.03
N LYS A 157 -8.64 24.54 8.91
CA LYS A 157 -9.63 25.55 8.55
C LYS A 157 -8.97 26.76 7.87
N LYS A 158 -7.96 27.35 8.51
CA LYS A 158 -7.25 28.52 7.96
C LYS A 158 -6.62 28.23 6.60
N LEU A 159 -6.01 27.06 6.42
CA LEU A 159 -5.44 26.67 5.13
C LEU A 159 -6.52 26.48 4.05
N GLN A 160 -7.65 25.86 4.41
CA GLN A 160 -8.74 25.62 3.46
C GLN A 160 -9.40 26.93 3.01
N GLU A 161 -9.64 27.85 3.94
CA GLU A 161 -10.19 29.18 3.64
C GLU A 161 -9.21 30.00 2.79
N GLY A 162 -7.93 30.06 3.19
CA GLY A 162 -6.91 30.77 2.41
C GLY A 162 -6.77 30.24 0.99
N LEU A 163 -6.72 28.92 0.82
CA LEU A 163 -6.67 28.31 -0.51
C LEU A 163 -7.92 28.62 -1.34
N LYS A 164 -9.10 28.61 -0.72
CA LYS A 164 -10.35 28.95 -1.41
C LYS A 164 -10.30 30.39 -1.95
N ASP A 165 -9.83 31.33 -1.14
CA ASP A 165 -9.71 32.73 -1.54
C ASP A 165 -8.66 32.90 -2.64
N ASP A 166 -7.51 32.22 -2.53
CA ASP A 166 -6.46 32.23 -3.56
C ASP A 166 -6.97 31.69 -4.91
N LEU A 167 -7.71 30.59 -4.89
CA LEU A 167 -8.31 30.00 -6.10
C LEU A 167 -9.34 30.94 -6.74
N GLN A 168 -10.15 31.61 -5.92
CA GLN A 168 -11.13 32.59 -6.40
C GLN A 168 -10.43 33.83 -7.00
N ASN A 169 -9.41 34.35 -6.33
CA ASN A 169 -8.62 35.49 -6.79
C ASN A 169 -7.87 35.18 -8.08
N ALA A 170 -7.42 33.94 -8.26
CA ALA A 170 -6.81 33.45 -9.49
C ALA A 170 -7.83 33.14 -10.61
N GLY A 171 -9.14 33.28 -10.36
CA GLY A 171 -10.19 32.95 -11.32
C GLY A 171 -10.31 31.46 -11.64
N ILE A 172 -9.81 30.58 -10.76
CA ILE A 172 -9.80 29.13 -10.97
C ILE A 172 -11.12 28.54 -10.46
N LEU A 173 -11.93 28.01 -11.38
CA LEU A 173 -13.12 27.24 -11.07
C LEU A 173 -12.73 25.79 -10.81
N CYS A 174 -12.90 25.32 -9.57
CA CYS A 174 -12.68 23.92 -9.22
C CYS A 174 -13.69 23.44 -8.17
N ALA A 175 -13.78 22.11 -8.00
CA ALA A 175 -14.55 21.54 -6.91
C ALA A 175 -13.97 21.97 -5.55
N PRO A 176 -14.80 22.07 -4.49
CA PRO A 176 -14.33 22.48 -3.17
C PRO A 176 -13.16 21.61 -2.68
N VAL A 177 -12.03 22.26 -2.38
CA VAL A 177 -10.87 21.59 -1.82
C VAL A 177 -11.06 21.44 -0.31
N THR A 178 -10.89 20.22 0.20
CA THR A 178 -10.98 19.93 1.64
C THR A 178 -9.59 19.69 2.19
N ILE A 179 -9.19 20.43 3.24
CA ILE A 179 -7.90 20.28 3.91
C ILE A 179 -8.13 19.77 5.33
N ARG A 180 -7.35 18.77 5.75
CA ARG A 180 -7.42 18.16 7.09
C ARG A 180 -6.02 17.89 7.62
N VAL A 181 -5.78 18.22 8.88
CA VAL A 181 -4.54 17.85 9.58
C VAL A 181 -4.76 16.49 10.21
N VAL A 182 -4.06 15.48 9.69
CA VAL A 182 -4.25 14.07 10.10
C VAL A 182 -3.24 13.60 11.16
N SER A 183 -2.22 14.40 11.44
CA SER A 183 -1.19 14.06 12.43
C SER A 183 -0.58 15.35 13.00
N ASN A 184 -0.36 15.35 14.31
CA ASN A 184 0.38 16.38 15.03
C ASN A 184 1.17 15.68 16.15
N ILE A 185 2.49 15.54 15.96
CA ILE A 185 3.35 14.73 16.83
C ILE A 185 4.55 15.58 17.23
N ASP A 186 4.81 15.66 18.53
CA ASP A 186 6.05 16.22 19.06
C ASP A 186 7.21 15.25 18.80
N SER A 187 8.21 15.71 18.06
CA SER A 187 9.39 14.92 17.73
C SER A 187 10.68 15.58 18.22
N LEU A 188 11.57 14.81 18.84
CA LEU A 188 12.91 15.24 19.25
C LEU A 188 13.94 14.66 18.29
N ALA A 189 14.75 15.53 17.66
CA ALA A 189 15.86 15.09 16.81
C ALA A 189 17.14 14.94 17.65
N LYS A 190 17.72 13.74 17.67
CA LYS A 190 19.06 13.52 18.23
C LYS A 190 20.11 13.88 17.18
N ILE A 191 21.08 14.70 17.55
CA ILE A 191 22.22 15.02 16.69
C ILE A 191 23.18 13.82 16.75
N ALA A 192 23.44 13.19 15.61
CA ALA A 192 24.43 12.13 15.52
C ALA A 192 25.83 12.70 15.82
N PRO A 193 26.69 11.96 16.56
CA PRO A 193 28.07 12.39 16.75
C PRO A 193 28.78 12.50 15.38
N PRO A 194 29.76 13.41 15.25
CA PRO A 194 30.51 13.55 14.01
C PRO A 194 31.23 12.23 13.67
N PRO A 195 31.38 11.89 12.38
CA PRO A 195 32.15 10.72 11.98
C PRO A 195 33.60 10.84 12.50
N PRO A 196 34.24 9.72 12.89
CA PRO A 196 35.63 9.74 13.34
C PRO A 196 36.54 10.27 12.23
N LEU A 197 37.58 11.01 12.61
CA LEU A 197 38.54 11.58 11.67
C LEU A 197 39.28 10.44 10.93
N PRO A 198 39.55 10.58 9.62
CA PRO A 198 40.32 9.59 8.88
C PRO A 198 41.73 9.48 9.48
N GLY A 199 42.09 8.28 9.95
CA GLY A 199 43.43 7.98 10.48
C GLY A 199 43.52 7.73 11.99
N THR A 200 42.41 7.78 12.73
CA THR A 200 42.38 7.33 14.14
C THR A 200 41.73 5.95 14.24
N ALA A 201 42.52 4.90 13.97
CA ALA A 201 42.25 3.51 14.34
C ALA A 201 43.50 2.95 15.01
#